data_AF-A0A359CF44-F1
#
_entry.id   AF-A0A359CF44-F1
#
_cell.length_a   1.000
_cell.length_b   1.000
_cell.length_c   1.000
_cell.angle_alpha   90.00
_cell.angle_beta   90.00
_cell.angle_gamma   90.00
#
_symmetry.space_group_name_H-M   'P 1'
#
loop_
_entity.id
_entity.type
_entity.pdbx_description
1 polymer ?
#
loop_
_entity_poly.entity_id
_entity_poly.type
_entity_poly.pdbx_seq_one_letter_code
_entity_poly.pdbx_strand_id
1 'polypeptide(L)'
;VFFFLNFNLAGKLRTDVILADRDTGKQFSDKLRFIFVEFPFFKKTKEECVTGLDKWIYVLKNMETLKEIPFKEEKKIFKKLEKIADLASLSKEDRVRYDADIRAYRDRLAQINSAKRKGITEGEKNKQIEIARNIKAEGIPVKLISKVSGLSTEEVEKL
;
A
#
# COMPACT_ATOMS: atom_id res chain seq x y z
N VAL A 1 9.94 -10.97 -17.26
CA VAL A 1 9.93 -9.52 -16.95
C VAL A 1 9.83 -9.34 -15.46
N PHE A 2 10.61 -8.43 -14.87
CA PHE A 2 10.57 -8.11 -13.44
C PHE A 2 9.79 -6.83 -13.19
N PHE A 3 8.95 -6.83 -12.16
CA PHE A 3 8.18 -5.69 -11.69
C PHE A 3 8.49 -5.48 -10.22
N PHE A 4 8.96 -4.28 -9.87
CA PHE A 4 9.23 -3.90 -8.48
C PHE A 4 8.07 -3.04 -7.98
N LEU A 5 7.42 -3.49 -6.90
CA LEU A 5 6.22 -2.86 -6.36
C LEU A 5 6.49 -2.30 -4.97
N ASN A 6 6.16 -1.02 -4.79
CA ASN A 6 6.19 -0.33 -3.50
C ASN A 6 4.89 -0.51 -2.69
N PHE A 7 3.94 -1.32 -3.19
CA PHE A 7 2.65 -1.61 -2.56
C PHE A 7 2.39 -3.12 -2.57
N ASN A 8 1.40 -3.55 -1.78
CA ASN A 8 1.00 -4.96 -1.69
C ASN A 8 0.08 -5.33 -2.86
N LEU A 9 0.38 -6.43 -3.54
CA LEU A 9 -0.46 -7.00 -4.60
C LEU A 9 -0.90 -8.42 -4.25
N ALA A 10 0.05 -9.32 -3.99
CA ALA A 10 -0.16 -10.74 -3.77
C ALA A 10 0.22 -11.20 -2.36
N GLY A 11 0.69 -10.30 -1.50
CA GLY A 11 0.92 -10.58 -0.08
C GLY A 11 2.25 -11.28 0.24
N LYS A 12 3.21 -11.31 -0.68
CA LYS A 12 4.53 -11.93 -0.47
C LYS A 12 5.63 -11.20 -1.23
N LEU A 13 6.88 -11.37 -0.79
CA LEU A 13 8.04 -10.68 -1.37
C LEU A 13 8.25 -10.98 -2.86
N ARG A 14 8.05 -12.22 -3.29
CA ARG A 14 8.25 -12.64 -4.69
C ARG A 14 7.08 -13.49 -5.17
N THR A 15 6.48 -13.06 -6.27
CA THR A 15 5.40 -13.77 -6.95
C THR A 15 5.78 -14.02 -8.40
N ASP A 16 5.95 -15.29 -8.73
CA ASP A 16 6.20 -15.74 -10.10
C ASP A 16 4.85 -16.06 -10.74
N VAL A 17 4.49 -15.29 -11.76
CA VAL A 17 3.22 -15.38 -12.47
C VAL A 17 3.47 -15.88 -13.90
N ILE A 18 2.65 -16.86 -14.30
CA ILE A 18 2.63 -17.44 -15.63
C ILE A 18 1.35 -17.02 -16.35
N LEU A 19 1.38 -17.04 -17.68
CA LEU A 19 0.14 -17.00 -18.47
C LEU A 19 -0.44 -18.40 -18.55
N ALA A 20 -1.72 -18.52 -18.23
CA ALA A 20 -2.48 -19.75 -18.33
C ALA A 20 -3.78 -19.50 -19.09
N ASP A 21 -4.22 -20.51 -19.83
CA ASP A 21 -5.56 -20.54 -20.40
C ASP A 21 -6.61 -20.50 -19.28
N ARG A 22 -7.66 -19.69 -19.46
CA ARG A 22 -8.60 -19.39 -18.39
C ARG A 22 -9.48 -20.59 -18.01
N ASP A 23 -9.92 -21.35 -19.00
CA ASP A 23 -10.90 -22.42 -18.79
C ASP A 23 -10.21 -23.71 -18.33
N THR A 24 -9.03 -23.99 -18.86
CA THR A 24 -8.27 -25.22 -18.55
C THR A 24 -7.26 -25.02 -17.42
N GLY A 25 -6.89 -23.78 -17.09
CA GLY A 25 -5.82 -23.46 -16.13
C GLY A 25 -4.42 -23.88 -16.59
N LYS A 26 -4.27 -24.41 -17.82
CA LYS A 26 -2.99 -24.89 -18.33
C LYS A 26 -2.11 -23.73 -18.74
N GLN A 27 -0.83 -23.81 -18.40
CA GLN A 27 0.15 -22.83 -18.79
C GLN A 27 0.20 -22.69 -20.31
N PHE A 28 0.04 -21.47 -20.79
CA PHE A 28 0.03 -21.15 -22.21
C PHE A 28 1.44 -21.22 -22.82
N SER A 29 2.46 -20.74 -22.10
CA SER A 29 3.86 -20.77 -22.54
C SER A 29 4.85 -20.69 -21.38
N ASP A 30 6.00 -21.35 -21.52
CA ASP A 30 7.14 -21.30 -20.60
C ASP A 30 8.13 -20.15 -20.91
N LYS A 31 7.97 -19.52 -22.08
CA LYS A 31 8.82 -18.43 -22.59
C LYS A 31 8.53 -17.09 -21.95
N LEU A 32 7.36 -16.92 -21.33
CA LEU A 32 6.94 -15.67 -20.71
C LEU A 32 6.62 -15.87 -19.23
N ARG A 33 7.37 -15.16 -18.38
CA ARG A 33 7.19 -15.13 -16.93
C ARG A 33 7.21 -13.71 -16.43
N PHE A 34 6.28 -13.40 -15.54
CA PHE A 34 6.20 -12.12 -14.84
C PHE A 34 6.61 -12.37 -13.39
N ILE A 35 7.63 -11.65 -12.92
CA ILE A 35 8.11 -11.76 -11.55
C ILE A 35 7.79 -10.44 -10.86
N PHE A 36 6.90 -10.48 -9.88
CA PHE A 36 6.56 -9.34 -9.05
C PHE A 36 7.34 -9.41 -7.74
N VAL A 37 8.05 -8.33 -7.41
CA VAL A 37 8.81 -8.18 -6.17
C VAL A 37 8.19 -7.08 -5.34
N GLU A 38 7.61 -7.43 -4.19
CA GLU A 38 6.89 -6.49 -3.32
C GLU A 38 7.76 -6.04 -2.15
N PHE A 39 8.25 -4.80 -2.21
CA PHE A 39 9.16 -4.23 -1.21
C PHE A 39 8.61 -4.12 0.22
N PRO A 40 7.29 -3.97 0.48
CA PRO A 40 6.75 -4.00 1.84
C PRO A 40 7.10 -5.28 2.62
N PHE A 41 7.26 -6.40 1.91
CA PHE A 41 7.60 -7.71 2.48
C PHE A 41 9.11 -7.96 2.60
N PHE A 42 9.95 -7.07 2.06
CA PHE A 42 11.39 -7.17 2.26
C PHE A 42 11.77 -6.59 3.61
N LYS A 43 12.10 -7.45 4.59
CA LYS A 43 12.43 -7.02 5.96
C LYS A 43 13.90 -7.22 6.35
N LYS A 44 14.71 -7.77 5.45
CA LYS A 44 16.11 -8.10 5.72
C LYS A 44 16.96 -6.84 5.93
N THR A 45 17.87 -6.90 6.90
CA THR A 45 18.95 -5.91 7.06
C THR A 45 20.07 -6.15 6.05
N LYS A 46 21.06 -5.25 6.02
CA LYS A 46 22.22 -5.37 5.12
C LYS A 46 22.99 -6.67 5.35
N GLU A 47 23.15 -7.07 6.61
CA GLU A 47 23.90 -8.26 7.02
C GLU A 47 23.18 -9.55 6.65
N GLU A 48 21.85 -9.53 6.67
CA GLU A 48 20.99 -10.66 6.28
C GLU A 48 20.90 -10.84 4.75
N CYS A 49 21.42 -9.88 3.98
CA CYS A 49 21.44 -9.95 2.52
C CYS A 49 22.56 -10.86 2.02
N VAL A 50 22.34 -12.17 2.08
CA VAL A 50 23.31 -13.16 1.61
C VAL A 50 23.28 -13.32 0.09
N THR A 51 22.07 -13.43 -0.49
CA THR A 51 21.93 -13.74 -1.92
C THR A 51 22.10 -12.51 -2.82
N GLY A 52 22.47 -12.73 -4.08
CA GLY A 52 22.54 -11.63 -5.06
C GLY A 52 21.21 -10.90 -5.22
N LEU A 53 20.09 -11.62 -5.16
CA LEU A 53 18.75 -11.04 -5.23
C LEU A 53 18.45 -10.18 -4.01
N ASP A 54 18.77 -10.65 -2.80
CA ASP A 54 18.57 -9.87 -1.57
C ASP A 54 19.35 -8.56 -1.61
N LYS A 55 20.62 -8.61 -2.07
CA LYS A 55 21.47 -7.42 -2.23
C LYS A 55 20.88 -6.43 -3.23
N TRP A 56 20.38 -6.90 -4.38
CA TRP A 56 19.70 -6.06 -5.36
C TRP A 56 18.43 -5.42 -4.81
N ILE A 57 17.59 -6.20 -4.13
CA ILE A 57 16.36 -5.69 -3.53
C ILE A 57 16.68 -4.66 -2.44
N TYR A 58 17.69 -4.92 -1.60
CA TYR A 58 18.14 -3.98 -0.58
C TYR A 58 18.62 -2.66 -1.18
N VAL A 59 19.48 -2.72 -2.20
CA VAL A 59 19.98 -1.51 -2.87
C VAL A 59 18.84 -0.72 -3.50
N LEU A 60 17.95 -1.38 -4.26
CA LEU A 60 16.82 -0.72 -4.93
C LEU A 60 15.82 -0.12 -3.93
N LYS A 61 15.49 -0.85 -2.85
CA LYS A 61 14.55 -0.40 -1.83
C LYS A 61 15.06 0.81 -1.04
N ASN A 62 16.36 0.89 -0.79
CA ASN A 62 16.96 1.94 0.02
C ASN A 62 17.67 3.01 -0.83
N MET A 63 17.57 2.97 -2.16
CA MET A 63 18.37 3.79 -3.08
C MET A 63 18.28 5.30 -2.81
N GLU A 64 17.13 5.77 -2.30
CA GLU A 64 16.90 7.18 -1.95
C GLU A 64 17.65 7.62 -0.68
N THR A 65 17.85 6.71 0.28
CA THR A 65 18.44 7.00 1.59
C THR A 65 19.91 6.61 1.69
N LEU A 66 20.40 5.79 0.75
CA LEU A 66 21.78 5.37 0.69
C LEU A 66 22.70 6.55 0.38
N LYS A 67 23.63 6.83 1.31
CA LYS A 67 24.75 7.77 1.07
C LYS A 67 25.84 7.17 0.19
N GLU A 68 25.92 5.84 0.17
CA GLU A 68 26.94 5.05 -0.54
C GLU A 68 26.31 3.72 -0.95
N ILE A 69 26.72 3.17 -2.10
CA ILE A 69 26.21 1.89 -2.59
C ILE A 69 26.80 0.74 -1.77
N PRO A 70 25.97 -0.06 -1.06
CA PRO A 70 26.46 -1.20 -0.28
C PRO A 70 26.90 -2.35 -1.20
N PHE A 71 27.68 -3.30 -0.65
CA PHE A 71 28.17 -4.50 -1.33
C PHE A 71 29.10 -4.26 -2.54
N LYS A 72 29.54 -3.02 -2.77
CA LYS A 72 30.42 -2.66 -3.88
C LYS A 72 31.79 -3.33 -3.83
N GLU A 73 32.32 -3.56 -2.63
CA GLU A 73 33.58 -4.30 -2.45
C GLU A 73 33.43 -5.80 -2.73
N GLU A 74 32.22 -6.34 -2.59
CA GLU A 74 31.94 -7.76 -2.83
C GLU A 74 31.65 -8.08 -4.30
N LYS A 75 31.03 -7.15 -5.02
CA LYS A 75 30.71 -7.35 -6.44
C LYS A 75 30.94 -6.09 -7.28
N LYS A 76 31.76 -6.24 -8.33
CA LYS A 76 32.07 -5.20 -9.33
C LYS A 76 30.83 -4.55 -9.96
N ILE A 77 29.70 -5.27 -10.04
CA ILE A 77 28.45 -4.74 -10.60
C ILE A 77 27.90 -3.57 -9.79
N PHE A 78 28.08 -3.57 -8.46
CA PHE A 78 27.65 -2.47 -7.61
C PHE A 78 28.59 -1.26 -7.69
N LYS A 79 29.90 -1.46 -7.94
CA LYS A 79 30.81 -0.36 -8.32
C LYS A 79 30.41 0.29 -9.65
N LYS A 80 29.95 -0.51 -10.61
CA LYS A 80 29.45 0.02 -11.89
C LYS A 80 28.14 0.78 -11.69
N LEU A 81 27.25 0.26 -10.85
CA LEU A 81 26.00 0.94 -10.48
C LEU A 81 26.28 2.30 -9.83
N GLU A 82 27.21 2.37 -8.88
CA GLU A 82 27.65 3.62 -8.25
C GLU A 82 28.11 4.65 -9.27
N LYS A 83 29.00 4.27 -10.19
CA LYS A 83 29.45 5.16 -11.28
C LYS A 83 28.32 5.65 -12.19
N ILE A 84 27.34 4.79 -12.49
CA ILE A 84 26.18 5.17 -13.31
C ILE A 84 25.25 6.08 -12.51
N ALA A 85 25.03 5.78 -11.23
CA ALA A 85 24.21 6.59 -10.33
C ALA A 85 24.81 7.97 -10.14
N ASP A 86 26.12 8.08 -9.91
CA ASP A 86 26.85 9.36 -9.82
C ASP A 86 26.76 10.18 -11.12
N LEU A 87 26.84 9.50 -12.26
CA LEU A 87 26.68 10.12 -13.57
C LEU A 87 25.22 10.56 -13.85
N ALA A 88 24.24 9.80 -13.36
CA ALA A 88 22.82 10.03 -13.55
C ALA A 88 22.17 10.85 -12.43
N SER A 89 22.88 11.11 -11.33
CA SER A 89 22.40 11.96 -10.25
C SER A 89 22.26 13.38 -10.77
N LEU A 90 21.03 13.66 -11.15
CA LEU A 90 20.48 14.93 -11.55
C LEU A 90 20.75 16.03 -10.50
N SER A 91 20.65 17.28 -10.94
CA SER A 91 20.86 18.47 -10.12
C SER A 91 19.89 18.50 -8.93
N LYS A 92 20.15 19.39 -7.95
CA LYS A 92 19.27 19.62 -6.79
C LYS A 92 17.79 19.78 -7.15
N GLU A 93 17.47 20.25 -8.35
CA GLU A 93 16.11 20.50 -8.82
C GLU A 93 15.30 19.23 -9.02
N ASP A 94 15.89 18.15 -9.53
CA ASP A 94 15.18 16.89 -9.75
C ASP A 94 14.87 16.16 -8.46
N ARG A 95 15.75 16.32 -7.45
CA ARG A 95 15.48 15.83 -6.10
C ARG A 95 14.28 16.53 -5.47
N VAL A 96 14.16 17.85 -5.67
CA VAL A 96 13.02 18.64 -5.17
C VAL A 96 11.72 18.23 -5.87
N ARG A 97 11.73 18.00 -7.19
CA ARG A 97 10.57 17.50 -7.94
C ARG A 97 10.09 16.15 -7.42
N TYR A 98 11.03 15.21 -7.25
CA TYR A 98 10.71 13.87 -6.74
C TYR A 98 10.13 13.90 -5.32
N ASP A 99 10.71 14.69 -4.40
CA ASP A 99 10.17 14.86 -3.04
C ASP A 99 8.75 15.46 -3.05
N ALA A 100 8.47 16.36 -4.01
CA ALA A 100 7.14 16.92 -4.18
C ALA A 100 6.12 15.85 -4.63
N ASP A 101 6.50 14.97 -5.56
CA ASP A 101 5.64 13.89 -6.04
C ASP A 101 5.32 12.87 -4.94
N ILE A 102 6.31 12.49 -4.12
CA ILE A 102 6.09 11.60 -2.96
C ILE A 102 5.14 12.25 -1.95
N ARG A 103 5.31 13.55 -1.66
CA ARG A 103 4.40 14.28 -0.76
C ARG A 103 2.97 14.28 -1.31
N ALA A 104 2.79 14.61 -2.59
CA ALA A 104 1.49 14.59 -3.24
C ALA A 104 0.81 13.21 -3.17
N TYR A 105 1.58 12.13 -3.36
CA TYR A 105 1.07 10.78 -3.22
C TYR A 105 0.62 10.45 -1.78
N ARG A 106 1.41 10.82 -0.77
CA ARG A 106 1.07 10.64 0.65
C ARG A 106 -0.17 11.43 1.04
N ASP A 107 -0.27 12.67 0.59
CA ASP A 107 -1.44 13.52 0.84
C ASP A 107 -2.69 12.92 0.22
N ARG A 108 -2.61 12.43 -1.02
CA ARG A 108 -3.72 11.72 -1.68
C ARG A 108 -4.14 10.48 -0.89
N LEU A 109 -3.20 9.68 -0.41
CA LEU A 109 -3.51 8.51 0.42
C LEU A 109 -4.18 8.92 1.74
N ALA A 110 -3.70 9.98 2.39
CA ALA A 110 -4.30 10.52 3.61
C ALA A 110 -5.73 10.99 3.36
N GLN A 111 -5.98 11.69 2.24
CA GLN A 111 -7.31 12.12 1.83
C GLN A 111 -8.26 10.95 1.60
N ILE A 112 -7.84 9.93 0.84
CA ILE A 112 -8.64 8.73 0.57
C ILE A 112 -8.99 8.01 1.89
N ASN A 113 -8.00 7.83 2.77
CA ASN A 113 -8.21 7.16 4.06
C ASN A 113 -9.11 7.97 5.00
N SER A 114 -9.03 9.31 4.94
CA SER A 114 -9.91 10.20 5.69
C SER A 114 -11.34 10.13 5.15
N ALA A 115 -11.52 10.20 3.83
CA ALA A 115 -12.83 10.09 3.18
C ALA A 115 -13.49 8.74 3.46
N LYS A 116 -12.74 7.64 3.38
CA LYS A 116 -13.23 6.30 3.71
C LYS A 116 -13.68 6.21 5.17
N ARG A 117 -12.91 6.74 6.12
CA ARG A 117 -13.27 6.76 7.55
C ARG A 117 -14.55 7.56 7.78
N LYS A 118 -14.65 8.76 7.20
CA LYS A 118 -15.85 9.60 7.28
C LYS A 118 -17.08 8.88 6.72
N GLY A 119 -16.97 8.28 5.54
CA GLY A 119 -18.06 7.54 4.92
C GLY A 119 -18.57 6.36 5.76
N ILE A 120 -17.67 5.63 6.42
CA ILE A 120 -18.05 4.56 7.35
C ILE A 120 -18.81 5.14 8.56
N THR A 121 -18.25 6.16 9.21
CA THR A 121 -18.88 6.76 10.41
C THR A 121 -20.24 7.38 10.12
N GLU A 122 -20.39 8.02 8.96
CA GLU A 122 -21.67 8.62 8.54
C GLU A 122 -22.68 7.56 8.13
N GLY A 123 -22.25 6.50 7.45
CA GLY A 123 -23.09 5.35 7.12
C GLY A 123 -23.63 4.63 8.36
N GLU A 124 -22.78 4.42 9.38
CA GLU A 124 -23.20 3.84 10.65
C GLU A 124 -24.23 4.72 11.36
N LYS A 125 -23.99 6.04 11.42
CA LYS A 125 -24.93 6.99 12.04
C LYS A 125 -26.28 7.05 11.30
N ASN A 126 -26.26 7.09 9.97
CA ASN A 126 -27.49 7.11 9.16
C ASN A 126 -28.31 5.82 9.36
N LYS A 127 -27.63 4.67 9.42
CA LYS A 127 -28.29 3.38 9.70
C LYS A 127 -28.91 3.35 11.11
N GLN A 128 -28.22 3.89 12.12
CA GLN A 128 -28.78 4.02 13.48
C GLN A 128 -30.04 4.90 13.50
N ILE A 129 -30.02 6.02 12.77
CA ILE A 129 -31.16 6.93 12.65
C ILE A 129 -32.36 6.25 11.95
N GLU A 130 -32.11 5.54 10.85
CA GLU A 130 -33.15 4.82 10.11
C GLU A 130 -33.81 3.74 10.97
N ILE A 131 -33.01 2.92 11.66
CA ILE A 131 -33.50 1.91 12.60
C ILE A 131 -34.33 2.57 13.71
N ALA A 132 -33.85 3.66 14.29
CA ALA A 132 -34.57 4.36 15.36
C ALA A 132 -35.91 4.94 14.89
N ARG A 133 -36.00 5.49 13.66
CA ARG A 133 -37.29 5.93 13.07
C ARG A 133 -38.27 4.78 12.89
N ASN A 134 -37.80 3.67 12.32
CA ASN A 134 -38.67 2.52 12.07
C ASN A 134 -39.21 1.95 13.40
N ILE A 135 -38.36 1.84 14.41
CA ILE A 135 -38.77 1.38 15.74
C ILE A 135 -39.73 2.37 16.43
N LYS A 136 -39.53 3.69 16.24
CA LYS A 136 -40.43 4.72 16.78
C LYS A 136 -41.83 4.64 16.14
N ALA A 137 -41.90 4.34 14.84
CA ALA A 137 -43.17 4.15 14.12
C ALA A 137 -43.99 2.97 14.65
N GLU A 138 -43.32 1.92 15.16
CA GLU A 138 -43.95 0.76 15.81
C GLU A 138 -44.44 1.07 17.26
N GLY A 139 -44.32 2.32 17.72
CA GLY A 139 -44.83 2.75 19.03
C GLY A 139 -43.94 2.38 20.23
N ILE A 140 -42.67 1.99 19.99
CA ILE A 140 -41.75 1.64 21.08
C ILE A 140 -41.33 2.91 21.86
N PRO A 141 -41.25 2.86 23.21
CA PRO A 141 -40.85 4.01 24.02
C PRO A 141 -39.45 4.55 23.70
N VAL A 142 -39.33 5.88 23.62
CA VAL A 142 -38.10 6.64 23.33
C VAL A 142 -36.89 6.21 24.19
N LYS A 143 -37.11 5.96 25.49
CA LYS A 143 -36.06 5.49 26.40
C LYS A 143 -35.46 4.14 25.98
N LEU A 144 -36.27 3.24 25.44
CA LEU A 144 -35.79 1.94 24.98
C LEU A 144 -35.05 2.10 23.65
N ILE A 145 -35.57 2.90 22.73
CA ILE A 145 -34.94 3.20 21.43
C ILE A 145 -33.54 3.78 21.64
N SER A 146 -33.40 4.80 22.49
CA SER A 146 -32.10 5.42 22.81
C SER A 146 -31.09 4.40 23.33
N LYS A 147 -31.54 3.45 24.16
CA LYS A 147 -30.68 2.41 24.73
C LYS A 147 -30.17 1.39 23.70
N VAL A 148 -30.98 1.04 22.68
CA VAL A 148 -30.59 0.04 21.66
C VAL A 148 -29.97 0.63 20.40
N SER A 149 -30.31 1.87 20.02
CA SER A 149 -29.75 2.52 18.83
C SER A 149 -28.42 3.22 19.08
N GLY A 150 -28.10 3.51 20.35
CA GLY A 150 -26.93 4.30 20.74
C GLY A 150 -27.09 5.80 20.50
N LEU A 151 -28.28 6.26 20.09
CA LEU A 151 -28.64 7.66 19.96
C LEU A 151 -29.06 8.25 21.31
N SER A 152 -28.84 9.54 21.51
CA SER A 152 -29.37 10.25 22.68
C SER A 152 -30.90 10.33 22.64
N THR A 153 -31.54 10.48 23.80
CA THR A 153 -33.00 10.64 23.88
C THR A 153 -33.49 11.86 23.11
N GLU A 154 -32.72 12.96 23.12
CA GLU A 154 -33.00 14.17 22.35
C GLU A 154 -32.95 13.94 20.84
N GLU A 155 -31.98 13.14 20.36
CA GLU A 155 -31.90 12.76 18.95
C GLU A 155 -33.12 11.94 18.54
N VAL A 156 -33.54 10.96 19.37
CA VAL A 156 -34.70 10.09 19.08
C VAL A 156 -36.03 10.87 19.13
N GLU A 157 -36.17 11.85 20.02
CA GLU A 157 -37.37 12.70 20.08
C GLU A 157 -37.54 13.54 18.81
N LYS A 158 -36.44 14.00 18.22
CA LYS A 158 -36.41 14.79 16.98
C LYS A 158 -36.58 13.98 15.69
N LEU A 159 -36.52 12.64 15.75
CA LEU A 159 -36.75 11.74 14.60
C LEU A 159 -38.21 11.61 14.20
#